data_AF-A0A354CS24-F1
#
_entry.id   AF-A0A354CS24-F1
#
_cell.length_a   1.000
_cell.length_b   1.000
_cell.length_c   1.000
_cell.angle_alpha   90.00
_cell.angle_beta   90.00
_cell.angle_gamma   90.00
#
_symmetry.space_group_name_H-M   'P 1'
#
loop_
_entity.id
_entity.type
_entity.pdbx_description
1 polymer ?
#
loop_
_entity_poly.entity_id
_entity_poly.type
_entity_poly.pdbx_seq_one_letter_code
_entity_poly.pdbx_strand_id
1 'polypeptide(L)'
;MKQGTVTPCFFICCAESGERQFLGSRFFCERRYLIRYYPKSSDEKKSECCGVLKRLFDCLLWIGEGDGLLMGRKMNGKYEKDALSFFVNYDTFLYRREDKTLMGELSQHTSAVVGGSAEGR
;
A
#
# COMPACT_ATOMS: atom_id res chain seq x y z
N MET A 1 -2.08 -11.99 -28.69
CA MET A 1 -3.49 -12.18 -28.30
C MET A 1 -4.19 -10.83 -28.38
N LYS A 2 -5.14 -10.63 -29.31
CA LYS A 2 -5.95 -9.41 -29.36
C LYS A 2 -7.16 -9.64 -28.45
N GLN A 3 -7.18 -9.05 -27.25
CA GLN A 3 -8.44 -8.97 -26.50
C GLN A 3 -9.42 -8.18 -27.38
N GLY A 4 -10.50 -8.83 -27.78
CA GLY A 4 -11.60 -8.23 -28.53
C GLY A 4 -12.38 -7.30 -27.63
N THR A 5 -11.84 -6.11 -27.36
CA THR A 5 -12.47 -5.14 -26.47
C THR A 5 -13.40 -4.25 -27.29
N VAL A 6 -14.71 -4.45 -27.12
CA VAL A 6 -15.73 -3.54 -27.62
C VAL A 6 -15.78 -2.34 -26.67
N THR A 7 -15.68 -1.12 -27.20
CA THR A 7 -15.79 0.08 -26.39
C THR A 7 -17.22 0.25 -25.85
N PRO A 8 -17.40 0.76 -24.62
CA PRO A 8 -16.37 1.31 -23.74
C PRO A 8 -15.70 0.23 -22.87
N CYS A 9 -14.41 0.41 -22.58
CA CYS A 9 -13.64 -0.55 -21.77
C CYS A 9 -12.64 0.12 -20.83
N PHE A 10 -12.25 -0.62 -19.78
CA PHE A 10 -11.23 -0.22 -18.82
C PHE A 10 -10.01 -1.13 -18.90
N PHE A 11 -8.83 -0.54 -18.78
CA PHE A 11 -7.56 -1.24 -18.64
C PHE A 11 -6.91 -0.81 -17.34
N ILE A 12 -6.55 -1.77 -16.48
CA ILE A 12 -5.97 -1.50 -15.16
C ILE A 12 -4.59 -2.14 -15.10
N CYS A 13 -3.58 -1.38 -14.70
CA CYS A 13 -2.21 -1.83 -14.56
C CYS A 13 -1.54 -1.25 -13.31
N CYS A 14 -0.65 -2.01 -12.67
CA CYS A 14 0.24 -1.47 -11.64
C CYS A 14 1.40 -0.75 -12.34
N ALA A 15 1.39 0.58 -12.32
CA ALA A 15 2.38 1.40 -13.02
C ALA A 15 3.71 1.45 -12.26
N GLU A 16 3.65 1.60 -10.94
CA GLU A 16 4.83 1.72 -10.08
C GLU A 16 4.55 1.00 -8.76
N SER A 17 5.53 0.22 -8.28
CA SER A 17 5.50 -0.40 -6.97
C SER A 17 6.81 -0.10 -6.24
N GLY A 18 6.71 0.53 -5.07
CA GLY A 18 7.84 0.80 -4.19
C GLY A 18 7.63 0.14 -2.83
N GLU A 19 8.67 -0.49 -2.30
CA GLU A 19 8.72 -0.93 -0.91
C GLU A 19 9.93 -0.24 -0.27
N ARG A 20 9.70 0.44 0.86
CA ARG A 20 10.77 1.04 1.65
C ARG A 20 10.65 0.62 3.11
N GLN A 21 11.78 0.31 3.73
CA GLN A 21 11.81 0.02 5.16
C GLN A 21 11.50 1.31 5.93
N PHE A 22 10.53 1.24 6.85
CA PHE A 22 10.13 2.39 7.66
C PHE A 22 10.78 2.32 9.05
N LEU A 23 10.60 1.22 9.78
CA LEU A 23 11.18 1.02 11.11
C LEU A 23 11.26 -0.47 11.47
N GLY A 24 12.47 -0.98 11.74
CA GLY A 24 12.67 -2.41 12.01
C GLY A 24 12.07 -3.26 10.90
N SER A 25 11.21 -4.22 11.24
CA SER A 25 10.56 -5.12 10.27
C SER A 25 9.26 -4.57 9.68
N ARG A 26 9.00 -3.26 9.83
CA ARG A 26 7.87 -2.55 9.21
C ARG A 26 8.31 -1.93 7.88
N PHE A 27 7.60 -2.27 6.82
CA PHE A 27 7.81 -1.77 5.47
C PHE A 27 6.62 -0.91 5.04
N PHE A 28 6.89 0.19 4.35
CA PHE A 28 5.88 1.01 3.69
C PHE A 28 5.87 0.66 2.21
N CYS A 29 4.72 0.20 1.73
CA CYS A 29 4.50 -0.20 0.36
C CYS A 29 3.65 0.85 -0.34
N GLU A 30 4.24 1.54 -1.31
CA GLU A 30 3.54 2.46 -2.22
C GLU A 30 3.19 1.69 -3.50
N ARG A 31 1.90 1.58 -3.81
CA ARG A 31 1.44 0.95 -5.05
C ARG A 31 0.65 1.95 -5.87
N ARG A 32 1.14 2.27 -7.06
CA ARG A 32 0.48 3.18 -7.99
C ARG A 32 -0.17 2.41 -9.11
N TYR A 33 -1.48 2.57 -9.22
CA TYR A 33 -2.28 1.97 -10.28
C TYR A 33 -2.63 3.00 -11.34
N LEU A 34 -2.56 2.57 -12.60
CA LEU A 34 -3.05 3.28 -13.77
C LEU A 34 -4.32 2.59 -14.25
N ILE A 35 -5.41 3.35 -14.33
CA ILE A 35 -6.70 2.95 -14.86
C ILE A 35 -6.94 3.77 -16.11
N ARG A 36 -7.01 3.10 -17.26
CA ARG A 36 -7.24 3.72 -18.56
C ARG A 36 -8.62 3.37 -19.07
N TYR A 37 -9.38 4.39 -19.45
CA TYR A 37 -10.74 4.25 -19.95
C TYR A 37 -10.82 4.68 -21.42
N TYR A 38 -11.44 3.81 -22.23
CA TYR A 38 -11.69 4.03 -23.65
C TYR A 38 -13.19 4.33 -23.84
N PRO A 39 -13.56 5.55 -24.29
CA PRO A 39 -14.96 5.96 -24.43
C PRO A 39 -15.67 5.24 -25.58
N LYS A 40 -17.01 5.21 -25.53
CA LYS A 40 -17.85 4.52 -26.53
C LYS A 40 -18.01 5.32 -27.83
N SER A 41 -18.25 6.62 -27.73
CA SER A 41 -18.56 7.49 -28.88
C SER A 41 -17.42 8.46 -29.18
N SER A 42 -17.29 8.94 -30.42
CA SER A 42 -16.29 9.96 -30.77
C SER A 42 -16.76 11.40 -30.56
N ASP A 43 -18.08 11.63 -30.60
CA ASP A 43 -18.65 12.99 -30.56
C ASP A 43 -18.74 13.55 -29.14
N GLU A 44 -19.05 12.71 -28.14
CA GLU A 44 -19.26 13.13 -26.75
C GLU A 44 -18.14 12.68 -25.79
N LYS A 45 -16.96 12.32 -26.33
CA LYS A 45 -15.82 11.76 -25.56
C LYS A 45 -15.49 12.54 -24.29
N LYS A 46 -15.46 13.87 -24.37
CA LYS A 46 -15.09 14.73 -23.24
C LYS A 46 -16.13 14.70 -22.13
N SER A 47 -17.42 14.73 -22.47
CA SER A 47 -18.50 14.72 -21.49
C SER A 47 -18.57 13.35 -20.79
N GLU A 48 -18.51 12.28 -21.58
CA GLU A 48 -18.45 10.89 -21.11
C GLU A 48 -17.24 10.69 -20.17
N CYS A 49 -16.05 11.09 -20.60
CA CYS A 49 -14.84 10.97 -19.79
C CYS A 49 -14.86 11.84 -18.53
N CYS A 50 -15.48 13.02 -18.55
CA CYS A 50 -15.66 13.84 -17.36
C CYS A 50 -16.58 13.16 -16.34
N GLY A 51 -17.69 12.57 -16.80
CA GLY A 51 -18.60 11.80 -15.96
C GLY A 51 -17.94 10.55 -15.36
N VAL A 52 -17.19 9.81 -16.17
CA VAL A 52 -16.41 8.64 -15.71
C VAL A 52 -15.33 9.06 -14.74
N LEU A 53 -14.61 10.16 -15.01
CA LEU A 53 -13.57 10.67 -14.12
C LEU A 53 -14.10 10.98 -12.72
N LYS A 54 -15.25 11.67 -12.62
CA LYS A 54 -15.90 11.95 -11.32
C LYS A 54 -16.23 10.67 -10.56
N ARG A 55 -16.84 9.70 -11.25
CA ARG A 55 -17.15 8.39 -10.66
C ARG A 55 -15.89 7.64 -10.20
N LEU A 56 -14.79 7.73 -10.94
CA LEU A 56 -13.53 7.11 -10.56
C LEU A 56 -12.96 7.72 -9.28
N PHE A 57 -13.03 9.04 -9.09
CA PHE A 57 -12.62 9.68 -7.84
C PHE A 57 -13.43 9.16 -6.64
N ASP A 58 -14.76 9.04 -6.79
CA ASP A 58 -15.63 8.59 -5.70
C ASP A 58 -15.45 7.09 -5.41
N CYS A 59 -15.46 6.25 -6.45
CA CYS A 59 -15.41 4.79 -6.31
C CYS A 59 -14.04 4.28 -5.84
N LEU A 60 -12.96 4.96 -6.18
CA LEU A 60 -11.60 4.53 -5.85
C LEU A 60 -11.06 5.18 -4.58
N LEU A 61 -11.86 6.02 -3.92
CA LEU A 61 -11.45 6.65 -2.66
C LEU A 61 -11.29 5.61 -1.57
N TRP A 62 -12.15 4.61 -1.55
CA TRP A 62 -12.13 3.51 -0.62
C TRP A 62 -12.36 2.21 -1.37
N ILE A 63 -11.41 1.28 -1.28
CA ILE A 63 -11.58 -0.08 -1.77
C ILE A 63 -11.53 -1.06 -0.60
N GLY A 64 -12.38 -2.08 -0.64
CA GLY A 64 -12.34 -3.17 0.33
C GLY A 64 -11.24 -4.17 -0.03
N GLU A 65 -10.43 -4.54 0.96
CA GLU A 65 -9.47 -5.64 0.88
C GLU A 65 -9.64 -6.53 2.12
N GLY A 66 -10.39 -7.63 1.97
CA GLY A 66 -10.76 -8.49 3.10
C GLY A 66 -11.55 -7.72 4.17
N ASP A 67 -11.03 -7.73 5.41
CA ASP A 67 -11.60 -6.99 6.54
C ASP A 67 -11.14 -5.52 6.62
N GLY A 68 -10.27 -5.09 5.70
CA GLY A 68 -9.68 -3.75 5.67
C GLY A 68 -10.27 -2.84 4.59
N LEU A 69 -10.15 -1.53 4.80
CA LEU A 69 -10.39 -0.50 3.81
C LEU A 69 -9.06 0.16 3.41
N LEU A 70 -8.77 0.18 2.11
CA LEU A 70 -7.65 0.93 1.57
C LEU A 70 -8.13 2.27 1.04
N MET A 71 -7.49 3.34 1.51
CA MET A 71 -7.75 4.69 1.03
C MET A 71 -6.91 4.97 -0.22
N GLY A 72 -7.56 5.36 -1.30
CA GLY A 72 -6.90 5.88 -2.49
C GLY A 72 -6.30 7.27 -2.22
N ARG A 73 -5.01 7.43 -2.51
CA ARG A 73 -4.24 8.68 -2.35
C ARG A 73 -3.68 9.16 -3.69
N LYS A 74 -3.24 10.42 -3.73
CA LYS A 74 -2.56 11.06 -4.87
C LYS A 74 -3.32 10.88 -6.20
N MET A 75 -4.65 10.87 -6.14
CA MET A 75 -5.49 10.64 -7.32
C MET A 75 -5.37 11.76 -8.33
N ASN A 76 -5.25 11.40 -9.60
CA ASN A 76 -5.31 12.38 -10.69
C ASN A 76 -5.84 11.74 -11.97
N GLY A 77 -6.56 12.54 -12.76
CA GLY A 77 -7.01 12.16 -14.09
C GLY A 77 -6.38 13.04 -15.15
N LYS A 78 -5.94 12.43 -16.24
CA LYS A 78 -5.44 13.10 -17.44
C LYS A 78 -6.19 12.56 -18.64
N TYR A 79 -6.75 13.46 -19.43
CA TYR A 79 -7.33 13.09 -20.72
C TYR A 79 -6.25 13.20 -21.79
N GLU A 80 -5.87 12.07 -22.38
CA GLU A 80 -5.02 12.02 -23.58
C GLU A 80 -5.91 11.74 -24.79
N LYS A 81 -5.46 12.13 -25.99
CA LYS A 81 -6.26 12.26 -27.24
C LYS A 81 -7.27 11.13 -27.50
N ASP A 82 -6.97 9.91 -27.07
CA ASP A 82 -7.78 8.72 -27.35
C ASP A 82 -8.41 8.07 -26.09
N ALA A 83 -7.90 8.36 -24.89
CA ALA A 83 -8.31 7.67 -23.67
C ALA A 83 -8.09 8.52 -22.40
N LEU A 84 -8.94 8.30 -21.40
CA LEU A 84 -8.78 8.88 -20.07
C LEU A 84 -7.81 8.01 -19.26
N SER A 85 -6.73 8.60 -18.77
CA SER A 85 -5.77 7.97 -17.85
C SER A 85 -6.01 8.46 -16.43
N PHE A 86 -6.32 7.57 -15.51
CA PHE A 86 -6.52 7.86 -14.10
C PHE A 86 -5.46 7.15 -13.26
N PHE A 87 -4.85 7.87 -12.34
CA PHE A 87 -3.81 7.35 -11.44
C PHE A 87 -4.30 7.40 -10.01
N VAL A 88 -4.09 6.33 -9.26
CA VAL A 88 -4.40 6.23 -7.83
C VAL A 88 -3.30 5.46 -7.10
N ASN A 89 -2.94 5.92 -5.92
CA ASN A 89 -2.00 5.25 -5.03
C ASN A 89 -2.75 4.56 -3.89
N TYR A 90 -2.42 3.30 -3.61
CA TYR A 90 -2.82 2.61 -2.38
C TYR A 90 -1.57 2.28 -1.58
N ASP A 91 -1.32 3.07 -0.54
CA ASP A 91 -0.14 2.88 0.29
C ASP A 91 -0.49 2.10 1.56
N THR A 92 0.23 1.03 1.82
CA THR A 92 0.01 0.11 2.94
C THR A 92 1.27 -0.08 3.76
N PHE A 93 1.10 -0.43 5.05
CA PHE A 93 2.20 -0.86 5.90
C PHE A 93 2.18 -2.37 6.02
N LEU A 94 3.28 -3.02 5.64
CA LEU A 94 3.49 -4.45 5.82
C LEU A 94 4.41 -4.69 7.00
N TYR A 95 4.10 -5.72 7.79
CA TYR A 95 4.99 -6.22 8.83
C TYR A 95 5.59 -7.55 8.36
N ARG A 96 6.91 -7.59 8.22
CA ARG A 96 7.64 -8.83 7.94
C ARG A 96 8.03 -9.43 9.28
N ARG A 97 7.63 -10.67 9.57
CA ARG A 97 8.19 -11.37 10.74
C ARG A 97 9.66 -11.66 10.46
N GLU A 98 10.55 -11.07 11.24
CA GLU A 98 11.92 -11.55 11.38
C GLU A 98 11.89 -12.58 12.52
N ASP A 99 12.15 -13.85 12.20
CA ASP A 99 12.45 -14.85 13.22
C ASP A 99 13.81 -14.50 13.83
N LYS A 100 13.79 -13.62 14.83
CA LYS A 100 14.98 -13.29 15.61
C LYS A 100 15.22 -14.42 16.59
N THR A 101 16.25 -15.23 16.33
CA THR A 101 16.80 -16.13 17.35
C THR A 101 17.24 -15.25 18.52
N LEU A 102 16.57 -15.39 19.67
CA LEU A 102 16.98 -14.72 20.90
C LEU A 102 18.40 -15.19 21.25
N MET A 103 19.33 -14.26 21.46
CA MET A 103 20.62 -14.60 22.06
C MET A 103 20.35 -15.07 23.50
N GLY A 104 20.93 -16.21 23.88
CA GLY A 104 20.56 -16.99 25.05
C GLY A 104 20.58 -16.29 26.42
N GLU A 105 20.10 -17.01 27.43
CA GLU A 105 19.87 -16.53 28.78
C GLU A 105 21.18 -16.24 29.53
N LEU A 106 21.31 -15.04 30.10
CA LEU A 106 22.43 -14.67 30.96
C LEU A 106 22.13 -15.11 32.41
N SER A 107 22.69 -16.24 32.83
CA SER A 107 22.71 -16.64 34.25
C SER A 107 23.82 -15.91 35.00
N GLN A 108 23.46 -15.00 35.91
CA GLN A 108 24.40 -14.40 36.86
C GLN A 108 24.34 -15.15 38.20
N HIS A 109 25.45 -15.75 38.60
CA HIS A 109 25.61 -16.35 39.93
C HIS A 109 26.27 -15.31 40.85
N THR A 110 25.50 -14.73 41.78
CA THR A 110 26.06 -13.84 42.80
C THR A 110 26.33 -14.65 44.07
N SER A 111 27.61 -14.81 44.41
CA SER A 111 28.03 -15.33 45.71
C SER A 111 28.04 -14.17 46.72
N ALA A 112 27.07 -14.14 47.62
CA ALA A 112 27.12 -13.24 48.78
C ALA A 112 28.20 -13.73 49.76
N VAL A 113 29.20 -12.89 50.03
CA VAL A 113 30.14 -13.12 51.14
C VAL A 113 29.37 -12.86 52.44
N VAL A 114 29.17 -13.90 53.24
CA VAL A 114 28.61 -13.83 54.59
C VAL A 114 29.57 -13.02 55.47
N GLY A 115 29.10 -11.87 55.96
CA GLY A 115 29.82 -11.07 56.95
C GLY A 115 29.92 -11.82 58.27
N GLY A 116 31.14 -12.13 58.70
CA GLY A 116 31.42 -12.69 60.01
C GLY A 116 31.25 -11.64 61.11
N SER A 117 30.41 -11.96 62.10
CA SER A 117 30.41 -11.31 63.41
C SER A 117 31.62 -11.74 64.23
N ALA A 118 32.20 -10.81 64.99
CA ALA A 118 32.82 -11.12 66.28
C ALA A 118 32.66 -9.93 67.24
N GLU A 119 32.00 -10.21 68.36
CA GLU A 119 31.82 -9.37 69.56
C GLU A 119 33.13 -8.96 70.23
N GLY A 120 33.07 -7.91 71.06
CA GLY A 120 34.05 -7.70 72.12
C GLY A 120 33.69 -6.50 73.00
N ARG A 121 33.29 -6.81 74.24
CA ARG A 121 32.92 -5.91 75.34
C ARG A 121 33.96 -4.86 75.71
#